data_AF-A0A4S2KLZ4-F1
#
_entry.id   AF-A0A4S2KLZ4-F1
#
_cell.length_a   1.000
_cell.length_b   1.000
_cell.length_c   1.000
_cell.angle_alpha   90.00
_cell.angle_beta   90.00
_cell.angle_gamma   90.00
#
_symmetry.space_group_name_H-M   'P 1'
#
loop_
_entity.id
_entity.type
_entity.pdbx_description
1 polymer ?
#
loop_
_entity_poly.entity_id
_entity_poly.type
_entity_poly.pdbx_seq_one_letter_code
_entity_poly.pdbx_strand_id
1 'polypeptide(L)'
;NNEIWLQHLSVSMYESVIDLVNGEATMLFVPLTYTLATEEAERIGVDHVQRMCNNDQGECSVVAEHLTAQHSAIKMLHARVKLVLRYVQAVQNGELKGNHEVLRAACSLSHRLPVLNNPKFKADFYNQCNDFGLMTYLGIITKGCNNINQFVNKFNILYDRQGVGRRLRSLFF
;
A
#
# COMPACT_ATOMS: atom_id res chain seq x y z
N ASN A 1 9.55 24.75 -0.10
CA ASN A 1 9.81 23.30 0.01
C ASN A 1 8.53 22.47 0.08
N ASN A 2 7.70 22.54 -0.96
CA ASN A 2 6.45 21.76 -1.06
C ASN A 2 6.49 20.94 -2.37
N GLU A 3 7.05 19.74 -2.31
CA GLU A 3 7.02 18.77 -3.42
C GLU A 3 6.21 17.54 -3.01
N ILE A 4 4.90 17.69 -2.85
CA ILE A 4 4.01 16.53 -2.69
C ILE A 4 2.69 16.81 -3.42
N TRP A 5 2.80 17.11 -4.71
CA TRP A 5 1.76 16.71 -5.64
C TRP A 5 2.23 15.38 -6.21
N LEU A 6 1.31 14.41 -6.28
CA LEU A 6 1.45 13.20 -7.10
C LEU A 6 2.26 13.59 -8.34
N GLN A 7 3.42 12.97 -8.54
CA GLN A 7 4.23 13.17 -9.73
C GLN A 7 3.32 12.92 -10.92
N HIS A 8 2.79 14.01 -11.48
CA HIS A 8 2.18 13.99 -12.78
C HIS A 8 3.31 13.49 -13.68
N LEU A 9 3.10 12.39 -14.37
CA LEU A 9 4.04 11.98 -15.41
C LEU A 9 4.28 13.24 -16.27
N SER A 10 5.54 13.58 -16.52
CA SER A 10 5.97 14.83 -17.16
C SER A 10 5.67 14.80 -18.66
N VAL A 11 4.42 14.51 -18.98
CA VAL A 11 3.85 14.34 -20.29
C VAL A 11 2.56 15.14 -20.31
N SER A 12 2.47 16.05 -21.27
CA SER A 12 1.30 16.86 -21.56
C SER A 12 0.92 16.61 -23.00
N MET A 13 -0.32 16.22 -23.25
CA MET A 13 -0.82 15.89 -24.58
C MET A 13 -1.85 16.94 -25.00
N TYR A 14 -1.81 17.35 -26.26
CA TYR A 14 -2.71 18.36 -26.81
C TYR A 14 -3.23 17.90 -28.16
N GLU A 15 -4.49 18.22 -28.47
CA GLU A 15 -5.04 18.09 -29.82
C GLU A 15 -5.25 19.46 -30.47
N SER A 16 -5.09 19.53 -31.79
CA SER A 16 -5.35 20.76 -32.55
C SER A 16 -6.82 20.83 -32.97
N VAL A 17 -7.50 21.90 -32.58
CA VAL A 17 -8.87 22.21 -33.02
C VAL A 17 -8.84 23.56 -33.75
N ILE A 18 -9.51 23.66 -34.90
CA ILE A 18 -9.68 24.93 -35.60
C ILE A 18 -11.00 25.53 -35.14
N ASP A 19 -10.96 26.72 -34.54
CA ASP A 19 -12.14 27.43 -34.09
C ASP A 19 -12.08 28.92 -34.50
N LEU A 20 -13.25 29.55 -34.61
CA LEU A 20 -13.35 30.98 -34.93
C LEU A 20 -13.17 31.80 -33.65
N VAL A 21 -12.02 32.42 -33.49
CA VAL A 21 -11.77 33.36 -32.38
C VAL A 21 -11.72 34.76 -32.97
N ASN A 22 -12.64 35.63 -32.54
CA ASN A 22 -12.78 37.00 -33.05
C ASN A 22 -13.00 37.10 -34.58
N GLY A 23 -13.62 36.10 -35.20
CA GLY A 23 -13.95 36.10 -36.63
C GLY A 23 -12.86 35.58 -37.56
N GLU A 24 -11.68 35.24 -37.04
CA GLU A 24 -10.61 34.55 -37.78
C GLU A 24 -10.55 33.08 -37.38
N ALA A 25 -10.36 32.20 -38.37
CA ALA A 25 -10.13 30.78 -38.14
C ALA A 25 -8.74 30.60 -37.53
N THR A 26 -8.68 30.20 -36.27
CA THR A 26 -7.45 30.04 -35.50
C THR A 26 -7.30 28.61 -34.99
N MET A 27 -6.07 28.10 -35.02
CA MET A 27 -5.76 26.78 -34.49
C MET A 27 -5.47 26.87 -32.99
N LEU A 28 -6.26 26.16 -32.21
CA LEU A 28 -6.15 26.07 -30.75
C LEU A 28 -5.62 24.69 -30.35
N PHE A 29 -4.80 24.65 -29.30
CA PHE A 29 -4.33 23.40 -28.70
C PHE A 29 -5.09 23.14 -27.41
N VAL A 30 -5.92 22.10 -27.42
CA VAL A 30 -6.75 21.71 -26.28
C VAL A 30 -6.05 20.57 -25.53
N PRO A 31 -5.89 20.66 -24.19
CA PRO A 31 -5.24 19.59 -23.42
C PRO A 31 -6.08 18.32 -23.44
N LEU A 32 -5.43 17.20 -23.76
CA LEU A 32 -6.04 15.88 -23.76
C LEU A 32 -5.69 15.10 -22.50
N THR A 33 -6.65 14.34 -21.98
CA THR A 33 -6.39 13.35 -20.94
C THR A 33 -5.76 12.11 -21.57
N TYR A 34 -4.72 11.58 -20.94
CA TYR A 34 -4.09 10.33 -21.34
C TYR A 34 -4.07 9.34 -20.18
N THR A 35 -3.98 8.06 -20.51
CA THR A 35 -3.74 6.98 -19.55
C THR A 35 -2.60 6.12 -20.09
N LEU A 36 -1.78 5.58 -19.19
CA LEU A 36 -0.77 4.61 -19.58
C LEU A 36 -1.45 3.25 -19.74
N ALA A 37 -1.57 2.79 -20.98
CA ALA A 37 -1.93 1.41 -21.27
C ALA A 37 -0.65 0.58 -21.24
N THR A 38 -0.66 -0.52 -20.50
CA THR A 38 0.46 -1.48 -20.46
C THR A 38 -0.05 -2.84 -20.90
N GLU A 39 0.77 -3.55 -21.68
CA GLU A 39 0.53 -4.97 -21.97
C GLU A 39 1.04 -5.85 -20.81
N GLU A 40 0.63 -7.11 -20.73
CA GLU A 40 0.94 -7.99 -19.58
C GLU A 40 2.46 -8.16 -19.34
N ALA A 41 3.24 -8.33 -20.41
CA ALA A 41 4.69 -8.43 -20.30
C ALA A 41 5.33 -7.12 -19.82
N GLU A 42 4.83 -5.97 -20.30
CA GLU A 42 5.29 -4.64 -19.88
C GLU A 42 4.94 -4.38 -18.41
N ARG A 43 3.72 -4.72 -17.99
CA ARG A 43 3.25 -4.57 -16.60
C ARG A 43 4.14 -5.33 -15.63
N ILE A 44 4.48 -6.58 -15.95
CA ILE A 44 5.39 -7.40 -15.14
C ILE A 44 6.79 -6.77 -15.09
N GLY A 45 7.30 -6.28 -16.23
CA GLY A 45 8.59 -5.62 -16.31
C GLY A 45 8.67 -4.33 -15.49
N VAL A 46 7.66 -3.47 -15.63
CA VAL A 46 7.55 -2.20 -14.88
C VAL A 46 7.46 -2.46 -13.39
N ASP A 47 6.64 -3.42 -12.97
CA ASP A 47 6.49 -3.79 -11.57
C ASP A 47 7.79 -4.38 -10.99
N HIS A 48 8.52 -5.18 -11.77
CA HIS A 48 9.84 -5.66 -11.37
C HIS A 48 10.84 -4.53 -11.17
N VAL A 49 10.93 -3.60 -12.12
CA VAL A 49 11.83 -2.44 -12.03
C VAL A 49 11.46 -1.56 -10.83
N GLN A 50 10.17 -1.31 -10.61
CA GLN A 50 9.71 -0.55 -9.44
C GLN A 50 10.12 -1.22 -8.12
N ARG A 51 10.00 -2.55 -8.02
CA ARG A 51 10.44 -3.31 -6.84
C ARG A 51 11.95 -3.25 -6.66
N MET A 52 12.73 -3.32 -7.74
CA MET A 52 14.19 -3.19 -7.66
C MET A 52 14.65 -1.80 -7.23
N CYS A 53 13.97 -0.74 -7.68
CA CYS A 53 14.30 0.64 -7.31
C CYS A 53 13.97 0.96 -5.84
N ASN A 54 12.98 0.28 -5.23
CA ASN A 54 12.63 0.46 -3.82
C ASN A 54 13.42 -0.44 -2.88
N ASN A 55 14.04 -1.52 -3.37
CA ASN A 55 14.87 -2.41 -2.57
C ASN A 55 16.32 -1.91 -2.50
N ASP A 56 16.58 -0.98 -1.59
CA ASP A 56 17.91 -0.81 -1.01
C ASP A 56 18.27 -2.08 -0.21
N GLN A 57 18.80 -3.10 -0.89
CA GLN A 57 19.68 -4.20 -0.43
C GLN A 57 19.40 -4.98 0.88
N GLY A 58 18.30 -4.75 1.60
CA GLY A 58 17.87 -5.55 2.73
C GLY A 58 16.50 -6.14 2.44
N GLU A 59 16.30 -7.43 2.71
CA GLU A 59 14.96 -8.04 2.71
C GLU A 59 14.04 -7.25 3.64
N CYS A 60 13.30 -6.29 3.09
CA CYS A 60 12.32 -5.56 3.86
C CYS A 60 11.22 -6.54 4.20
N SER A 61 10.99 -6.78 5.49
CA SER A 61 9.91 -7.66 5.94
C SER A 61 8.59 -7.19 5.32
N VAL A 62 7.73 -8.12 4.90
CA VAL A 62 6.36 -7.84 4.44
C VAL A 62 5.60 -6.94 5.43
N VAL A 63 5.92 -7.05 6.72
CA VAL A 63 5.38 -6.18 7.78
C VAL A 63 5.84 -4.73 7.61
N ALA A 64 7.11 -4.50 7.31
CA ALA A 64 7.69 -3.17 7.10
C ALA A 64 7.14 -2.52 5.82
N GLU A 65 6.98 -3.28 4.74
CA GLU A 65 6.29 -2.80 3.54
C GLU A 65 4.85 -2.38 3.84
N HIS A 66 4.09 -3.22 4.55
CA HIS A 66 2.70 -2.93 4.90
C HIS A 66 2.57 -1.69 5.80
N LEU A 67 3.44 -1.55 6.80
CA LEU A 67 3.47 -0.37 7.67
C LEU A 67 3.85 0.90 6.90
N THR A 68 4.78 0.80 5.96
CA THR A 68 5.19 1.93 5.11
C THR A 68 4.05 2.40 4.20
N ALA A 69 3.30 1.46 3.63
CA ALA A 69 2.11 1.76 2.83
C ALA A 69 1.02 2.46 3.66
N GLN A 70 0.69 1.91 4.84
CA GLN A 70 -0.29 2.52 5.75
C GLN A 70 0.15 3.93 6.19
N HIS A 71 1.41 4.09 6.57
CA HIS A 71 1.96 5.38 6.97
C HIS A 71 1.86 6.41 5.84
N SER A 72 2.20 6.01 4.62
CA SER A 72 2.15 6.88 3.44
C SER A 72 0.71 7.32 3.12
N ALA A 73 -0.27 6.43 3.26
CA ALA A 73 -1.69 6.76 3.11
C ALA A 73 -2.15 7.78 4.16
N ILE A 74 -1.78 7.58 5.43
CA ILE A 74 -2.11 8.51 6.53
C ILE A 74 -1.46 9.89 6.27
N LYS A 75 -0.18 9.90 5.90
CA LYS A 75 0.57 11.12 5.59
C LYS A 75 -0.08 11.89 4.44
N MET A 76 -0.50 11.19 3.38
CA MET A 76 -1.18 11.78 2.24
C MET A 76 -2.53 12.37 2.65
N LEU A 77 -3.35 11.63 3.39
CA LEU A 77 -4.64 12.11 3.89
C LEU A 77 -4.46 13.35 4.78
N HIS A 78 -3.49 13.34 5.69
CA HIS A 78 -3.19 14.48 6.55
C HIS A 78 -2.82 15.73 5.75
N ALA A 79 -1.99 15.59 4.70
CA ALA A 79 -1.65 16.70 3.82
C ALA A 79 -2.89 17.29 3.11
N ARG A 80 -3.82 16.42 2.66
CA ARG A 80 -5.08 16.85 2.02
C ARG A 80 -6.02 17.55 3.00
N VAL A 81 -6.20 17.01 4.20
CA VAL A 81 -7.02 17.63 5.25
C VAL A 81 -6.45 18.98 5.65
N LYS A 82 -5.11 19.09 5.78
CA LYS A 82 -4.43 20.35 6.07
C LYS A 82 -4.65 21.40 4.97
N LEU A 83 -4.71 20.99 3.71
CA LEU A 83 -5.03 21.88 2.59
C LEU A 83 -6.46 22.41 2.70
N VAL A 84 -7.44 21.52 2.96
CA VAL A 84 -8.84 21.92 3.16
C VAL A 84 -8.96 22.91 4.33
N LEU A 85 -8.26 22.66 5.43
CA LEU A 85 -8.24 23.57 6.58
C LEU A 85 -7.70 24.96 6.20
N ARG A 86 -6.57 25.02 5.49
CA ARG A 86 -6.00 26.29 5.02
C ARG A 86 -6.94 27.04 4.08
N TYR A 87 -7.63 26.33 3.20
CA TYR A 87 -8.63 26.93 2.31
C TYR A 87 -9.78 27.57 3.10
N VAL A 88 -10.33 26.85 4.10
CA VAL A 88 -11.41 27.37 4.95
C VAL A 88 -10.95 28.61 5.74
N GLN A 89 -9.71 28.60 6.26
CA GLN A 89 -9.12 29.76 6.95
C GLN A 89 -8.92 30.97 6.03
N ALA A 90 -8.42 30.76 4.81
CA ALA A 90 -8.23 31.83 3.84
C ALA A 90 -9.56 32.47 3.39
N VAL A 91 -10.62 31.66 3.25
CA VAL A 91 -11.98 32.17 3.00
C VAL A 91 -12.50 32.96 4.19
N GLN A 92 -12.26 32.49 5.42
CA GLN A 92 -12.67 33.20 6.65
C GLN A 92 -11.95 34.55 6.80
N ASN A 93 -10.67 34.63 6.43
CA ASN A 93 -9.88 35.86 6.47
C ASN A 93 -10.18 36.84 5.33
N GLY A 94 -11.01 36.44 4.36
CA GLY A 94 -11.33 37.25 3.18
C GLY A 94 -10.27 37.25 2.08
N GLU A 95 -9.24 36.40 2.18
CA GLU A 95 -8.17 36.27 1.18
C GLU A 95 -8.65 35.58 -0.11
N LEU A 96 -9.66 34.70 0.01
CA LEU A 96 -10.25 33.96 -1.11
C LEU A 96 -11.78 34.07 -1.13
N LYS A 97 -12.36 34.15 -2.32
CA LYS A 97 -13.81 34.04 -2.49
C LYS A 97 -14.25 32.61 -2.20
N GLY A 98 -15.18 32.44 -1.25
CA GLY A 98 -15.67 31.13 -0.84
C GLY A 98 -16.45 30.42 -1.95
N ASN A 99 -16.08 29.17 -2.24
CA ASN A 99 -16.86 28.27 -3.07
C ASN A 99 -17.81 27.47 -2.18
N HIS A 100 -19.13 27.68 -2.35
CA HIS A 100 -20.15 27.03 -1.54
C HIS A 100 -20.17 25.49 -1.66
N GLU A 101 -19.76 24.92 -2.80
CA GLU A 101 -19.68 23.46 -2.96
C GLU A 101 -18.58 22.86 -2.08
N VAL A 102 -17.39 23.48 -2.09
CA VAL A 102 -16.24 23.04 -1.29
C VAL A 102 -16.52 23.21 0.21
N LEU A 103 -17.13 24.32 0.60
CA LEU A 103 -17.52 24.57 2.00
C LEU A 103 -18.57 23.56 2.49
N ARG A 104 -19.57 23.24 1.65
CA ARG A 104 -20.57 22.21 1.96
C ARG A 104 -19.93 20.83 2.09
N ALA A 105 -19.01 20.47 1.20
CA ALA A 105 -18.28 19.21 1.26
C ALA A 105 -17.40 19.11 2.52
N ALA A 106 -16.68 20.17 2.88
CA ALA A 106 -15.87 20.23 4.10
C ALA A 106 -16.73 20.08 5.36
N CYS A 107 -17.90 20.72 5.40
CA CYS A 107 -18.86 20.59 6.49
C CYS A 107 -19.44 19.18 6.58
N SER A 108 -19.77 18.55 5.44
CA SER A 108 -20.23 17.15 5.44
C SER A 108 -19.15 16.20 5.94
N LEU A 109 -17.89 16.44 5.57
CA LEU A 109 -16.75 15.66 6.04
C LEU A 109 -16.57 15.76 7.55
N SER A 110 -16.64 16.96 8.14
CA SER A 110 -16.49 17.14 9.58
C SER A 110 -17.60 16.44 10.38
N HIS A 111 -18.84 16.46 9.88
CA HIS A 111 -19.97 15.79 10.53
C HIS A 111 -19.94 14.26 10.45
N ARG A 112 -19.21 13.69 9.48
CA ARG A 112 -19.02 12.24 9.35
C ARG A 112 -17.90 11.70 10.23
N LEU A 113 -17.09 12.58 10.82
CA LEU A 113 -16.02 12.21 11.75
C LEU A 113 -16.54 12.27 13.19
N PRO A 114 -16.14 11.33 14.08
CA PRO A 114 -15.26 10.18 13.87
C PRO A 114 -16.01 8.92 13.42
N VAL A 115 -15.60 8.35 12.28
CA VAL A 115 -16.22 7.14 11.67
C VAL A 115 -16.12 5.90 12.58
N LEU A 116 -15.12 5.85 13.47
CA LEU A 116 -14.77 4.65 14.25
C LEU A 116 -15.46 4.56 15.62
N ASN A 117 -16.30 5.51 16.01
CA ASN A 117 -16.84 5.59 17.38
C ASN A 117 -18.20 4.90 17.57
N ASN A 118 -18.55 3.95 16.71
CA ASN A 118 -19.81 3.20 16.81
C ASN A 118 -19.64 1.99 17.76
N PRO A 119 -20.51 1.78 18.77
CA PRO A 119 -20.42 0.62 19.67
C PRO A 119 -20.51 -0.72 18.94
N LYS A 120 -21.26 -0.80 17.83
CA LYS A 120 -21.33 -2.00 16.98
C LYS A 120 -19.99 -2.26 16.29
N PHE A 121 -19.33 -1.22 15.79
CA PHE A 121 -18.00 -1.34 15.18
C PHE A 121 -16.98 -1.91 16.17
N LYS A 122 -17.01 -1.46 17.44
CA LYS A 122 -16.10 -1.96 18.46
C LYS A 122 -16.29 -3.46 18.72
N ALA A 123 -17.54 -3.92 18.86
CA ALA A 123 -17.84 -5.34 19.05
C ALA A 123 -17.39 -6.19 17.84
N ASP A 124 -17.76 -5.76 16.63
CA ASP A 124 -17.38 -6.45 15.39
C ASP A 124 -15.86 -6.48 15.19
N PHE A 125 -15.17 -5.39 15.53
CA PHE A 125 -13.71 -5.30 15.50
C PHE A 125 -13.04 -6.29 16.46
N TYR A 126 -13.54 -6.42 17.69
CA TYR A 126 -12.99 -7.42 18.62
C TYR A 126 -13.24 -8.85 18.16
N ASN A 127 -14.43 -9.14 17.60
CA ASN A 127 -14.70 -10.46 17.03
C ASN A 127 -13.72 -10.79 15.91
N GLN A 128 -13.48 -9.86 14.99
CA GLN A 128 -12.47 -10.04 13.93
C GLN A 128 -11.05 -10.25 14.48
N CYS A 129 -10.65 -9.49 15.51
CA CYS A 129 -9.36 -9.68 16.17
C CYS A 129 -9.23 -11.06 16.81
N ASN A 130 -10.31 -11.55 17.44
CA ASN A 130 -10.34 -12.88 18.05
C ASN A 130 -10.21 -13.97 16.96
N ASP A 131 -10.94 -13.85 15.86
CA ASP A 131 -10.88 -14.82 14.75
C ASP A 131 -9.49 -14.85 14.11
N PHE A 132 -8.92 -13.67 13.83
CA PHE A 132 -7.57 -13.56 13.30
C PHE A 132 -6.52 -14.11 14.26
N GLY A 133 -6.66 -13.82 15.55
CA GLY A 133 -5.79 -14.34 16.61
C GLY A 133 -5.83 -15.87 16.70
N LEU A 134 -7.03 -16.45 16.66
CA LEU A 134 -7.23 -17.90 16.68
C LEU A 134 -6.61 -18.57 15.44
N MET A 135 -6.89 -18.05 14.24
CA MET A 135 -6.34 -18.58 12.99
C MET A 135 -4.81 -18.50 12.98
N THR A 136 -4.26 -17.37 13.43
CA THR A 136 -2.80 -17.18 13.54
C THR A 136 -2.19 -18.16 14.52
N TYR A 137 -2.81 -18.36 15.68
CA TYR A 137 -2.32 -19.30 16.70
C TYR A 137 -2.33 -20.74 16.19
N LEU A 138 -3.39 -21.17 15.50
CA LEU A 138 -3.45 -22.48 14.85
C LEU A 138 -2.36 -22.64 13.78
N GLY A 139 -2.09 -21.59 13.00
CA GLY A 139 -0.97 -21.57 12.06
C GLY A 139 0.39 -21.72 12.73
N ILE A 140 0.60 -21.04 13.87
CA ILE A 140 1.83 -21.15 14.67
C ILE A 140 2.00 -22.56 15.24
N ILE A 141 0.95 -23.16 15.80
CA ILE A 141 0.99 -24.54 16.30
C ILE A 141 1.34 -25.50 15.16
N THR A 142 0.67 -25.37 14.02
CA THR A 142 0.91 -26.22 12.84
C THR A 142 2.37 -26.12 12.38
N LYS A 143 2.90 -24.89 12.29
CA LYS A 143 4.31 -24.65 11.98
C LYS A 143 5.24 -25.25 13.04
N GLY A 144 4.87 -25.15 14.32
CA GLY A 144 5.59 -25.76 15.44
C GLY A 144 5.67 -27.29 15.33
N CYS A 145 4.55 -27.96 15.09
CA CYS A 145 4.49 -29.40 14.85
C CYS A 145 5.33 -29.82 13.63
N ASN A 146 5.27 -29.05 12.54
CA ASN A 146 6.11 -29.29 11.36
C ASN A 146 7.61 -29.16 11.69
N ASN A 147 8.01 -28.13 12.43
CA ASN A 147 9.40 -27.95 12.86
C ASN A 147 9.88 -29.11 13.76
N ILE A 148 9.03 -29.59 14.68
CA ILE A 148 9.33 -30.77 15.51
C ILE A 148 9.49 -32.01 14.63
N ASN A 149 8.60 -32.22 13.65
CA ASN A 149 8.70 -33.34 12.72
C ASN A 149 10.02 -33.29 11.92
N GLN A 150 10.40 -32.11 11.42
CA GLN A 150 11.70 -31.91 10.77
C GLN A 150 12.88 -32.21 11.70
N PHE A 151 12.78 -31.81 12.97
CA PHE A 151 13.80 -32.13 13.99
C PHE A 151 13.93 -33.64 14.20
N VAL A 152 12.80 -34.35 14.40
CA VAL A 152 12.79 -35.81 14.56
C VAL A 152 13.38 -36.51 13.34
N ASN A 153 13.04 -36.08 12.13
CA ASN A 153 13.61 -36.63 10.90
C ASN A 153 15.13 -36.45 10.84
N LYS A 154 15.64 -35.25 11.15
CA LYS A 154 17.08 -34.98 11.22
C LYS A 154 17.76 -35.81 12.31
N PHE A 155 17.13 -35.94 13.48
CA PHE A 155 17.62 -36.75 14.58
C PHE A 155 17.75 -38.22 14.17
N ASN A 156 16.71 -38.81 13.57
CA ASN A 156 16.71 -40.19 13.11
C ASN A 156 17.83 -40.46 12.09
N ILE A 157 18.02 -39.56 11.11
CA ILE A 157 19.10 -39.68 10.11
C ILE A 157 20.48 -39.70 10.78
N LEU A 158 20.72 -38.83 11.78
CA LEU A 158 22.00 -38.74 12.46
C LEU A 158 22.28 -39.94 13.36
N TYR A 159 21.27 -40.45 14.06
CA TYR A 159 21.41 -41.60 14.96
C TYR A 159 21.51 -42.93 14.21
N ASP A 160 20.83 -43.09 13.07
CA ASP A 160 20.93 -44.31 12.26
C ASP A 160 22.36 -44.52 11.72
N ARG A 161 23.08 -43.44 11.40
CA ARG A 161 24.51 -43.49 11.05
C ARG A 161 25.41 -44.01 12.18
N GLN A 162 25.07 -43.78 13.45
CA GLN A 162 25.84 -44.32 14.59
C GLN A 162 25.59 -45.83 14.80
N GLY A 163 24.43 -46.35 14.41
CA GLY A 163 24.11 -47.78 14.47
C GLY A 163 24.88 -48.62 13.46
N VAL A 164 25.03 -48.12 12.22
CA VAL A 164 25.77 -48.83 11.15
C VAL A 164 27.27 -48.91 11.44
N GLY A 165 27.88 -47.83 11.97
CA GLY A 165 29.30 -47.82 12.35
C GLY A 165 29.65 -48.79 13.48
N ARG A 166 28.71 -49.08 14.39
CA ARG A 166 28.89 -50.08 15.46
C ARG A 166 28.72 -51.52 14.97
N ARG A 167 27.79 -51.78 14.03
CA ARG A 167 27.58 -53.12 13.47
C ARG A 167 28.76 -53.59 12.61
N LEU A 168 29.38 -52.70 11.83
CA LEU A 168 30.59 -53.04 11.07
C LEU A 168 31.79 -53.39 11.96
N ARG A 169 31.94 -52.75 13.14
CA ARG A 169 33.06 -53.05 14.05
C ARG A 169 32.93 -54.41 14.76
N SER A 170 31.72 -54.96 14.85
CA SER A 170 31.45 -56.29 15.42
C SER A 170 31.69 -57.44 14.45
N LEU A 171 31.86 -57.17 13.15
CA LEU A 171 32.10 -58.19 12.13
C LEU A 171 33.59 -58.44 11.86
N PHE A 172 34.49 -57.68 12.50
CA PHE A 172 35.94 -57.76 12.32
C PHE A 172 36.70 -58.23 13.58
N PHE A 173 36.03 -58.91 14.51
CA PHE A 173 36.66 -59.61 15.65
C PHE A 173 36.09 -61.01 15.80
#